data_AF-A0A953ABN7-F1
#
_entry.id   AF-A0A953ABN7-F1
#
_cell.length_a   1.000
_cell.length_b   1.000
_cell.length_c   1.000
_cell.angle_alpha   90.00
_cell.angle_beta   90.00
_cell.angle_gamma   90.00
#
_symmetry.space_group_name_H-M   'P 1'
#
loop_
_entity.id
_entity.type
_entity.pdbx_description
1 polymer ?
#
loop_
_entity_poly.entity_id
_entity_poly.type
_entity_poly.pdbx_seq_one_letter_code
_entity_poly.pdbx_strand_id
1 'polypeptide(L)'
;MAARALALDLDAVLADTRPLWEAWLEDATRRARVELEVPEDRVAAAAVLDERLGDWRPMLQRFAADRAPVFFRPRGDTNALLRRLQEAGARLAAFTDAPRELAEIALAHVGAARRIETLGTLAEVLAALGDDAVVVRGRDELARAAAVYHL
;
A
#
# COMPACT_ATOMS: atom_id res chain seq x y z
N MET A 1 18.09 -21.19 -9.12
CA MET A 1 17.33 -20.08 -9.73
C MET A 1 17.69 -18.80 -9.00
N ALA A 2 17.82 -17.67 -9.71
CA ALA A 2 17.95 -16.37 -9.06
C ALA A 2 16.67 -16.04 -8.27
N ALA A 3 16.83 -15.39 -7.12
CA ALA A 3 15.71 -14.86 -6.34
C ALA A 3 14.90 -13.88 -7.21
N ARG A 4 13.62 -14.18 -7.49
CA ARG A 4 12.74 -13.26 -8.23
C ARG A 4 12.33 -12.12 -7.31
N ALA A 5 12.33 -10.91 -7.84
CA ALA A 5 11.80 -9.73 -7.18
C ALA A 5 10.36 -9.47 -7.64
N LEU A 6 9.47 -9.12 -6.72
CA LEU A 6 8.06 -8.81 -7.02
C LEU A 6 7.70 -7.43 -6.47
N ALA A 7 7.17 -6.58 -7.35
CA ALA A 7 6.57 -5.30 -7.02
C ALA A 7 5.04 -5.49 -6.93
N LEU A 8 4.49 -5.40 -5.72
CA LEU A 8 3.08 -5.67 -5.44
C LEU A 8 2.29 -4.36 -5.38
N ASP A 9 1.18 -4.29 -6.12
CA ASP A 9 0.23 -3.19 -5.97
C ASP A 9 -0.43 -3.30 -4.59
N LEU A 10 -0.19 -2.32 -3.71
CA LEU A 10 -0.69 -2.37 -2.34
C LEU A 10 -2.22 -2.41 -2.31
N ASP A 11 -2.87 -1.55 -3.10
CA ASP A 11 -4.32 -1.39 -3.09
C ASP A 11 -5.03 -2.61 -3.68
N ALA A 12 -4.50 -3.15 -4.77
CA ALA A 12 -5.13 -4.28 -5.45
C ALA A 12 -4.78 -5.66 -4.84
N VAL A 13 -3.60 -5.80 -4.21
CA VAL A 13 -3.09 -7.10 -3.73
C VAL A 13 -3.21 -7.24 -2.22
N LEU A 14 -2.86 -6.20 -1.45
CA LEU A 14 -2.63 -6.30 0.00
C LEU A 14 -3.79 -5.70 0.80
N ALA A 15 -4.09 -4.43 0.59
CA ALA A 15 -5.07 -3.65 1.33
C ALA A 15 -5.50 -2.43 0.50
N ASP A 16 -6.77 -2.36 0.11
CA ASP A 16 -7.32 -1.19 -0.59
C ASP A 16 -7.41 0.01 0.37
N THR A 17 -6.59 1.02 0.14
CA THR A 17 -6.50 2.23 0.98
C THR A 17 -7.46 3.33 0.56
N ARG A 18 -8.10 3.24 -0.61
CA ARG A 18 -9.00 4.28 -1.14
C ARG A 18 -10.16 4.58 -0.18
N PRO A 19 -10.88 3.60 0.39
CA PRO A 19 -12.02 3.91 1.26
C PRO A 19 -11.61 4.60 2.57
N LEU A 20 -10.44 4.26 3.14
CA LEU A 20 -9.96 4.93 4.36
C LEU A 20 -9.52 6.36 4.03
N TRP A 21 -8.82 6.55 2.91
CA TRP A 21 -8.42 7.86 2.42
C TRP A 21 -9.62 8.79 2.23
N GLU A 22 -10.67 8.33 1.55
CA GLU A 22 -11.92 9.09 1.35
C GLU A 22 -12.59 9.44 2.68
N ALA A 23 -12.72 8.47 3.59
CA ALA A 23 -13.29 8.71 4.91
C ALA A 23 -12.48 9.72 5.74
N TRP A 24 -11.16 9.74 5.55
CA TRP A 24 -10.29 10.74 6.19
C TRP A 24 -10.49 12.14 5.59
N LEU A 25 -10.59 12.27 4.26
CA LEU A 25 -10.84 13.56 3.60
C LEU A 25 -12.16 14.20 4.07
N GLU A 26 -13.21 13.39 4.21
CA GLU A 26 -14.48 13.84 4.80
C GLU A 26 -14.31 14.32 6.24
N ASP A 27 -13.53 13.59 7.05
CA ASP A 27 -13.28 13.97 8.44
C ASP A 27 -12.44 15.25 8.56
N ALA A 28 -11.42 15.39 7.71
CA ALA A 28 -10.56 16.56 7.63
C ALA A 28 -11.36 17.81 7.24
N THR A 29 -12.22 17.72 6.23
CA THR A 29 -13.14 18.79 5.80
C THR A 29 -14.01 19.26 6.97
N ARG A 30 -14.64 18.32 7.69
CA ARG A 30 -15.49 18.64 8.85
C ARG A 30 -14.71 19.31 9.99
N ARG A 31 -13.49 18.87 10.28
CA ARG A 31 -12.66 19.41 11.37
C ARG A 31 -12.08 20.78 11.05
N ALA A 32 -11.56 20.93 9.84
CA ALA A 32 -10.93 22.17 9.40
C ALA A 32 -11.96 23.26 9.06
N ARG A 33 -13.25 22.89 8.91
CA ARG A 33 -14.35 23.80 8.51
C ARG A 33 -14.03 24.53 7.20
N VAL A 34 -13.33 23.85 6.29
CA VAL A 34 -13.02 24.31 4.94
C VAL A 34 -13.49 23.23 3.97
N GLU A 35 -14.00 23.64 2.81
CA GLU A 35 -14.22 22.71 1.71
C GLU A 35 -12.85 22.34 1.13
N LEU A 36 -12.58 21.03 1.08
CA LEU A 36 -11.38 20.46 0.49
C LEU A 36 -11.77 19.81 -0.83
N GLU A 37 -11.74 20.60 -1.90
CA GLU A 37 -11.78 20.05 -3.26
C GLU A 37 -10.37 19.56 -3.60
N VAL A 38 -10.17 18.24 -3.51
CA VAL A 38 -8.89 17.60 -3.83
C VAL A 38 -9.02 16.74 -5.10
N PRO A 39 -7.99 16.68 -5.95
CA PRO A 39 -7.93 15.76 -7.08
C PRO A 39 -8.09 14.29 -6.66
N GLU A 40 -8.56 13.45 -7.60
CA GLU A 40 -8.63 11.99 -7.40
C GLU A 40 -7.24 11.35 -7.29
N ASP A 41 -6.26 11.91 -8.01
CA ASP A 41 -4.86 11.53 -7.88
C ASP A 41 -4.35 11.93 -6.49
N ARG A 42 -3.90 10.94 -5.70
CA ARG A 42 -3.54 11.15 -4.29
C ARG A 42 -2.25 11.93 -4.12
N VAL A 43 -1.37 11.92 -5.12
CA VAL A 43 -0.15 12.74 -5.12
C VAL A 43 -0.50 14.22 -5.32
N ALA A 44 -1.37 14.52 -6.28
CA ALA A 44 -1.88 15.87 -6.49
C ALA A 44 -2.74 16.35 -5.30
N ALA A 45 -3.54 15.47 -4.70
CA ALA A 45 -4.30 15.76 -3.48
C ALA A 45 -3.38 16.14 -2.31
N ALA A 46 -2.27 15.42 -2.12
CA ALA A 46 -1.30 15.74 -1.07
C ALA A 46 -0.76 17.17 -1.18
N ALA A 47 -0.49 17.67 -2.39
CA ALA A 47 -0.05 19.04 -2.60
C ALA A 47 -1.09 20.09 -2.18
N VAL A 48 -2.38 19.83 -2.49
CA VAL A 48 -3.48 20.69 -2.03
C VAL A 48 -3.59 20.67 -0.51
N LEU A 49 -3.46 19.50 0.12
CA LEU A 49 -3.53 19.38 1.57
C LEU A 49 -2.35 20.06 2.27
N ASP A 50 -1.15 20.01 1.68
CA ASP A 50 0.03 20.73 2.17
C ASP A 50 -0.22 22.25 2.20
N GLU A 51 -0.86 22.80 1.17
CA GLU A 51 -1.22 24.22 1.11
C GLU A 51 -2.35 24.59 2.08
N ARG A 52 -3.40 23.77 2.16
CA ARG A 52 -4.66 24.12 2.81
C ARG A 52 -4.73 23.75 4.28
N LEU A 53 -4.08 22.66 4.67
CA LEU A 53 -4.12 22.11 6.02
C LEU A 53 -2.74 22.15 6.72
N GLY A 54 -1.65 22.34 6.00
CA GLY A 54 -0.31 22.31 6.55
C GLY A 54 0.07 20.90 7.01
N ASP A 55 0.28 20.68 8.31
CA ASP A 55 0.77 19.41 8.85
C ASP A 55 -0.32 18.34 8.99
N TRP A 56 -0.89 17.91 7.86
CA TRP A 56 -2.00 16.96 7.81
C TRP A 56 -1.57 15.49 7.93
N ARG A 57 -0.30 15.16 7.66
CA ARG A 57 0.21 13.77 7.69
C ARG A 57 0.07 13.10 9.05
N PRO A 58 0.43 13.74 10.19
CA PRO A 58 0.17 13.16 11.51
C PRO A 58 -1.33 12.96 11.81
N MET A 59 -2.20 13.84 11.28
CA MET A 59 -3.64 13.70 11.43
C MET A 59 -4.17 12.48 10.68
N LEU A 60 -3.73 12.27 9.44
CA LEU A 60 -4.01 11.06 8.66
C LEU A 60 -3.51 9.82 9.39
N GLN A 61 -2.26 9.81 9.83
CA GLN A 61 -1.66 8.65 10.49
C GLN A 61 -2.47 8.23 11.71
N ARG A 62 -2.86 9.19 12.57
CA ARG A 62 -3.67 8.94 13.75
C ARG A 62 -5.06 8.41 13.38
N PHE A 63 -5.74 9.07 12.44
CA PHE A 63 -7.06 8.62 11.99
C PHE A 63 -7.01 7.19 11.42
N ALA A 64 -6.01 6.91 10.60
CA ALA A 64 -5.81 5.59 10.00
C ALA A 64 -5.52 4.53 11.07
N ALA A 65 -4.65 4.81 12.04
CA ALA A 65 -4.36 3.88 13.13
C ALA A 65 -5.62 3.52 13.93
N ASP A 66 -6.45 4.51 14.24
CA ASP A 66 -7.69 4.32 15.00
C ASP A 66 -8.77 3.55 14.22
N ARG A 67 -8.79 3.68 12.88
CA ARG A 67 -9.86 3.17 12.02
C ARG A 67 -9.48 1.96 11.17
N ALA A 68 -8.20 1.61 11.07
CA ALA A 68 -7.68 0.51 10.26
C ALA A 68 -8.48 -0.81 10.37
N PRO A 69 -8.91 -1.27 11.57
CA PRO A 69 -9.69 -2.52 11.70
C PRO A 69 -11.04 -2.53 10.98
N VAL A 70 -11.59 -1.36 10.66
CA VAL A 70 -12.87 -1.22 9.94
C VAL A 70 -12.64 -1.40 8.43
N PHE A 71 -11.55 -0.84 7.92
CA PHE A 71 -11.27 -0.75 6.48
C PHE A 71 -10.42 -1.91 5.96
N PHE A 72 -9.47 -2.38 6.76
CA PHE A 72 -8.51 -3.39 6.34
C PHE A 72 -8.85 -4.72 6.98
N ARG A 73 -8.94 -5.76 6.14
CA ARG A 73 -9.15 -7.13 6.59
C ARG A 73 -7.98 -7.99 6.14
N PRO A 74 -7.23 -8.60 7.07
CA PRO A 74 -6.20 -9.57 6.73
C PRO A 74 -6.79 -10.70 5.88
N ARG A 75 -6.06 -11.10 4.84
CA ARG A 75 -6.43 -12.19 3.94
C ARG A 75 -5.46 -13.34 4.12
N GLY A 76 -5.97 -14.45 4.65
CA GLY A 76 -5.14 -15.61 5.02
C GLY A 76 -4.46 -16.27 3.82
N ASP A 77 -5.16 -16.35 2.70
CA ASP A 77 -4.65 -16.80 1.40
C ASP A 77 -3.52 -15.92 0.89
N THR A 78 -3.72 -14.59 0.83
CA THR A 78 -2.66 -13.64 0.45
C THR A 78 -1.43 -13.80 1.34
N ASN A 79 -1.61 -13.82 2.66
CA ASN A 79 -0.50 -13.95 3.60
C ASN A 79 0.24 -15.29 3.46
N ALA A 80 -0.46 -16.38 3.15
CA ALA A 80 0.15 -17.67 2.89
C ALA A 80 1.01 -17.66 1.61
N LEU A 81 0.54 -16.98 0.55
CA LEU A 81 1.31 -16.80 -0.69
C LEU A 81 2.56 -15.96 -0.48
N LEU A 82 2.44 -14.83 0.22
CA LEU A 82 3.60 -13.96 0.54
C LEU A 82 4.65 -14.73 1.35
N ARG A 83 4.21 -15.49 2.37
CA ARG A 83 5.13 -16.34 3.15
C ARG A 83 5.84 -17.35 2.27
N ARG A 84 5.11 -18.08 1.41
CA ARG A 84 5.69 -19.09 0.52
C ARG A 84 6.71 -18.49 -0.45
N LEU A 85 6.39 -17.34 -1.06
CA LEU A 85 7.30 -16.64 -1.96
C LEU A 85 8.60 -16.26 -1.24
N GLN A 86 8.50 -15.72 -0.02
CA GLN A 86 9.66 -15.35 0.78
C GLN A 86 10.49 -16.58 1.22
N GLU A 87 9.83 -17.68 1.59
CA GLU A 87 10.50 -18.97 1.89
C GLU A 87 11.25 -19.52 0.66
N ALA A 88 10.75 -19.26 -0.55
CA ALA A 88 11.41 -19.58 -1.80
C ALA A 88 12.48 -18.54 -2.22
N GLY A 89 12.80 -17.58 -1.35
CA GLY A 89 13.83 -16.56 -1.56
C GLY A 89 13.39 -15.38 -2.43
N ALA A 90 12.10 -15.21 -2.70
CA ALA A 90 11.62 -14.04 -3.44
C ALA A 90 11.77 -12.76 -2.61
N ARG A 91 12.16 -11.67 -3.29
CA ARG A 91 12.17 -10.31 -2.71
C ARG A 91 10.82 -9.65 -2.96
N LEU A 92 10.21 -9.06 -1.95
CA LEU A 92 8.88 -8.49 -2.05
C LEU A 92 8.91 -7.00 -1.72
N ALA A 93 8.39 -6.17 -2.61
CA ALA A 93 8.17 -4.75 -2.37
C ALA A 93 6.71 -4.38 -2.68
N ALA A 94 6.22 -3.27 -2.15
CA ALA A 94 4.87 -2.78 -2.40
C ALA A 94 4.91 -1.38 -3.01
N PHE A 95 4.08 -1.12 -4.01
CA PHE A 95 3.90 0.19 -4.58
C PHE A 95 2.46 0.70 -4.41
N THR A 96 2.31 2.02 -4.29
CA THR A 96 1.02 2.71 -4.20
C THR A 96 1.21 4.19 -4.49
N ASP A 97 0.12 4.87 -4.84
CA ASP A 97 0.01 6.33 -4.85
C ASP A 97 -0.57 6.88 -3.54
N ALA A 98 -0.93 6.02 -2.58
CA ALA A 98 -1.38 6.45 -1.26
C ALA A 98 -0.25 7.16 -0.49
N PRO A 99 -0.58 8.15 0.38
CA PRO A 99 0.39 8.72 1.30
C PRO A 99 1.05 7.64 2.14
N ARG A 100 2.36 7.81 2.38
CA ARG A 100 3.20 6.80 3.04
C ARG A 100 2.65 6.38 4.39
N GLU A 101 2.15 7.33 5.18
CA GLU A 101 1.59 7.11 6.50
C GLU A 101 0.39 6.14 6.46
N LEU A 102 -0.47 6.27 5.45
CA LEU A 102 -1.61 5.39 5.26
C LEU A 102 -1.18 3.99 4.80
N ALA A 103 -0.26 3.94 3.84
CA ALA A 103 0.25 2.70 3.29
C ALA A 103 0.96 1.84 4.37
N GLU A 104 1.76 2.45 5.23
CA GLU A 104 2.43 1.76 6.35
C GLU A 104 1.42 1.20 7.36
N ILE A 105 0.38 1.96 7.72
CA ILE A 105 -0.70 1.48 8.58
C ILE A 105 -1.44 0.31 7.94
N ALA A 106 -1.74 0.40 6.64
CA ALA A 106 -2.41 -0.67 5.91
C ALA A 106 -1.59 -1.97 5.93
N LEU A 107 -0.28 -1.90 5.62
CA LEU A 107 0.63 -3.04 5.64
C LEU A 107 0.76 -3.67 7.04
N ALA A 108 0.85 -2.84 8.08
CA ALA A 108 0.91 -3.30 9.46
C ALA A 108 -0.38 -4.05 9.83
N HIS A 109 -1.53 -3.50 9.46
CA HIS A 109 -2.83 -4.07 9.81
C HIS A 109 -3.11 -5.41 9.10
N VAL A 110 -2.72 -5.56 7.84
CA VAL A 110 -2.91 -6.83 7.10
C VAL A 110 -1.83 -7.88 7.36
N GLY A 111 -0.83 -7.56 8.19
CA GLY A 111 0.26 -8.47 8.56
C GLY A 111 1.34 -8.65 7.48
N ALA A 112 1.38 -7.75 6.49
CA ALA A 112 2.34 -7.79 5.39
C ALA A 112 3.62 -6.99 5.66
N ALA A 113 3.60 -6.03 6.60
CA ALA A 113 4.72 -5.10 6.83
C ALA A 113 6.11 -5.75 6.94
N ARG A 114 6.23 -6.87 7.68
CA ARG A 114 7.52 -7.56 7.88
C ARG A 114 8.06 -8.27 6.64
N ARG A 115 7.25 -8.41 5.59
CA ARG A 115 7.59 -9.13 4.36
C ARG A 115 7.95 -8.18 3.23
N ILE A 116 7.57 -6.91 3.35
CA ILE A 116 7.80 -5.88 2.34
C ILE A 116 9.14 -5.19 2.63
N GLU A 117 10.12 -5.37 1.75
CA GLU A 117 11.46 -4.77 1.83
C GLU A 117 11.44 -3.28 1.52
N THR A 118 10.55 -2.85 0.61
CA THR A 118 10.48 -1.48 0.12
C THR A 118 9.04 -1.11 -0.15
N LEU A 119 8.66 0.10 0.28
CA LEU A 119 7.37 0.74 0.02
C LEU A 119 7.62 2.10 -0.63
N GLY A 120 6.93 2.37 -1.74
CA GLY A 120 7.03 3.66 -2.42
C GLY A 120 6.15 3.74 -3.66
N THR A 121 6.49 4.64 -4.56
CA THR A 121 5.94 4.67 -5.92
C THR A 121 6.43 3.46 -6.72
N LEU A 122 5.77 3.15 -7.83
CA LEU A 122 6.20 2.07 -8.72
C LEU A 122 7.64 2.28 -9.22
N ALA A 123 7.99 3.53 -9.57
CA ALA A 123 9.33 3.85 -10.05
C ALA A 123 10.40 3.60 -8.98
N GLU A 124 10.18 4.05 -7.74
CA GLU A 124 11.10 3.83 -6.61
C GLU A 124 11.25 2.34 -6.29
N VAL A 125 10.14 1.60 -6.34
CA VAL A 125 10.13 0.15 -6.09
C VAL A 125 10.90 -0.60 -7.17
N LEU A 126 10.67 -0.30 -8.45
CA LEU A 126 11.40 -0.94 -9.55
C LEU A 126 12.90 -0.62 -9.48
N ALA A 127 13.26 0.63 -9.16
CA ALA A 127 14.65 1.02 -8.97
C ALA A 127 15.34 0.24 -7.81
N ALA A 128 14.61 -0.06 -6.74
CA ALA A 128 15.13 -0.83 -5.60
C ALA A 128 15.21 -2.34 -5.85
N LEU A 129 14.36 -2.87 -6.73
CA LEU A 129 14.29 -4.30 -7.04
C LEU A 129 15.19 -4.71 -8.22
N GLY A 130 15.41 -3.81 -9.19
CA GLY A 130 16.16 -4.06 -10.42
C GLY A 130 15.27 -4.47 -11.60
N ASP A 131 15.87 -4.56 -12.79
CA ASP A 131 15.17 -4.63 -14.09
C ASP A 131 14.34 -5.90 -14.30
N ASP A 132 14.63 -7.00 -13.57
CA ASP A 132 13.90 -8.27 -13.66
C ASP A 132 12.69 -8.35 -12.70
N ALA A 133 12.34 -7.25 -12.04
CA ALA A 133 11.23 -7.20 -11.10
C ALA A 133 9.88 -7.43 -11.79
N VAL A 134 9.07 -8.28 -11.19
CA VAL A 134 7.74 -8.61 -11.72
C VAL A 134 6.68 -7.80 -11.02
N VAL A 135 5.95 -7.01 -11.79
CA VAL A 135 4.82 -6.21 -11.30
C VAL A 135 3.60 -7.11 -11.16
N VAL A 136 2.99 -7.06 -9.98
CA VAL A 136 1.78 -7.82 -9.62
C VAL A 136 0.70 -6.82 -9.25
N ARG A 137 -0.35 -6.74 -10.07
CA ARG A 137 -1.47 -5.80 -9.94
C ARG A 137 -2.75 -6.45 -9.43
N GLY A 138 -2.69 -7.71 -9.02
CA GLY A 138 -3.85 -8.40 -8.48
C GLY A 138 -3.50 -9.69 -7.76
N ARG A 139 -4.44 -10.17 -6.94
CA ARG A 139 -4.27 -11.41 -6.17
C ARG A 139 -4.15 -12.64 -7.07
N ASP A 140 -4.80 -12.66 -8.22
CA ASP A 140 -4.67 -13.76 -9.19
C ASP A 140 -3.28 -13.80 -9.83
N GLU A 141 -2.68 -12.63 -10.07
CA GLU A 141 -1.29 -12.52 -10.53
C GLU A 141 -0.32 -12.98 -9.44
N LEU A 142 -0.57 -12.63 -8.18
CA LEU A 142 0.22 -13.12 -7.04
C LEU A 142 0.14 -14.66 -6.95
N ALA A 143 -1.06 -15.23 -7.09
CA ALA A 143 -1.25 -16.68 -7.07
C ALA A 143 -0.51 -17.37 -8.22
N ARG A 144 -0.57 -16.81 -9.44
CA ARG A 144 0.20 -17.32 -10.59
C ARG A 144 1.71 -17.22 -10.36
N ALA A 145 2.20 -16.10 -9.84
CA ALA A 145 3.61 -15.93 -9.54
C ALA A 145 4.10 -16.96 -8.51
N ALA A 146 3.30 -17.23 -7.47
CA ALA A 146 3.60 -18.25 -6.47
C ALA A 146 3.52 -19.69 -7.01
N ALA A 147 2.72 -19.96 -8.04
CA ALA A 147 2.63 -21.28 -8.67
C ALA A 147 3.91 -21.67 -9.41
N VAL A 148 4.68 -20.69 -9.92
CA VAL A 148 5.94 -20.93 -10.64
C VAL A 148 7.05 -21.48 -9.73
N TYR A 149 6.92 -21.32 -8.41
CA TYR A 149 7.85 -21.85 -7.41
C TYR A 149 7.57 -23.31 -6.99
N HIS A 150 6.61 -23.99 -7.63
CA HIS A 150 6.25 -25.40 -7.37
C HIS A 150 6.83 -26.39 -8.41
N LEU A 151 7.88 -26.00 -9.14
CA LEU A 151 8.65 -26.86 -10.04
C LEU A 151 10.10 -26.96 -9.55
#